data_AF-A0A812LHA5-F1
#
_entry.id   AF-A0A812LHA5-F1
#
_cell.length_a   1.000
_cell.length_b   1.000
_cell.length_c   1.000
_cell.angle_alpha   90.00
_cell.angle_beta   90.00
_cell.angle_gamma   90.00
#
_symmetry.space_group_name_H-M   'P 1'
#
loop_
_entity.id
_entity.type
_entity.pdbx_description
1 polymer ?
#
loop_
_entity_poly.entity_id
_entity_poly.type
_entity_poly.pdbx_seq_one_letter_code
_entity_poly.pdbx_strand_id
1 'polypeptide(L)'
;MMKAEETADKISWRTIRMYCQSCGGFPWVSAILMSSLFERLSLIFLDWWLARWAEEGSEDDRAMYFAVYFATVLVVVVFVSITRILFSIATVHAGRRLFERMALKVLRAPMWWWDTTPLGRVLNRFSFDTENTDTTLVTKLFPALLSLSWCLGAVGVMAGTLWPYSMLMIPAPAAWQVMAS
;
A
#
# COMPACT_ATOMS: atom_id res chain seq x y z
N MET A 1 16.51 25.95 -3.83
CA MET A 1 15.46 25.21 -3.10
C MET A 1 14.80 24.13 -3.96
N MET A 2 14.34 24.42 -5.20
CA MET A 2 13.89 23.37 -6.15
C MET A 2 14.86 22.19 -6.35
N LYS A 3 16.18 22.43 -6.41
CA LYS A 3 17.19 21.36 -6.54
C LYS A 3 17.34 20.46 -5.31
N ALA A 4 16.92 20.91 -4.13
CA ALA A 4 16.96 20.11 -2.90
C ALA A 4 15.70 19.25 -2.76
N GLU A 5 14.57 19.67 -3.34
CA GLU A 5 13.37 18.84 -3.49
C GLU A 5 13.59 17.74 -4.54
N GLU A 6 14.26 18.02 -5.66
CA GLU A 6 14.60 17.00 -6.68
C GLU A 6 15.51 15.87 -6.16
N THR A 7 16.38 16.16 -5.19
CA THR A 7 17.24 15.13 -4.56
C THR A 7 16.52 14.38 -3.45
N ALA A 8 15.56 15.02 -2.77
CA ALA A 8 14.68 14.35 -1.80
C ALA A 8 13.70 13.38 -2.48
N ASP A 9 13.32 13.63 -3.74
CA ASP A 9 12.38 12.81 -4.50
C ASP A 9 13.00 11.49 -5.02
N LYS A 10 14.34 11.39 -5.10
CA LYS A 10 15.03 10.17 -5.55
C LYS A 10 15.30 9.22 -4.38
N ILE A 11 14.24 8.61 -3.85
CA ILE A 11 14.39 7.47 -2.96
C ILE A 11 14.93 6.28 -3.77
N SER A 12 16.18 5.91 -3.52
CA SER A 12 16.78 4.73 -4.17
C SER A 12 16.01 3.46 -3.80
N TRP A 13 15.80 2.57 -4.78
CA TRP A 13 15.25 1.23 -4.55
C TRP A 13 15.98 0.46 -3.44
N ARG A 14 17.29 0.71 -3.30
CA ARG A 14 18.09 0.11 -2.22
C ARG A 14 17.61 0.55 -0.84
N THR A 15 17.20 1.80 -0.69
CA THR A 15 16.66 2.35 0.57
C THR A 15 15.32 1.72 0.90
N ILE A 16 14.43 1.59 -0.09
CA ILE A 16 13.14 0.90 0.06
C ILE A 16 13.36 -0.55 0.47
N ARG A 17 14.24 -1.27 -0.23
CA ARG A 17 14.56 -2.67 0.09
C ARG A 17 15.16 -2.82 1.50
N MET A 18 16.04 -1.92 1.90
CA MET A 18 16.63 -1.92 3.24
C MET A 18 15.59 -1.61 4.32
N TYR A 19 14.66 -0.71 4.05
CA TYR A 19 13.53 -0.39 4.92
C TYR A 19 12.62 -1.61 5.11
N CYS A 20 12.17 -2.24 4.01
CA CYS A 20 11.36 -3.46 4.04
C CYS A 20 12.07 -4.62 4.75
N GLN A 21 13.38 -4.78 4.56
CA GLN A 21 14.17 -5.77 5.31
C GLN A 21 14.24 -5.45 6.81
N SER A 22 14.26 -4.16 7.17
CA SER A 22 14.27 -3.72 8.56
C SER A 22 12.89 -3.92 9.23
N CYS A 23 11.79 -3.80 8.50
CA CYS A 23 10.44 -4.11 9.00
C CYS A 23 10.24 -5.57 9.46
N GLY A 24 11.10 -6.50 9.01
CA GLY A 24 10.92 -7.94 9.23
C GLY A 24 10.94 -8.78 7.95
N GLY A 25 11.21 -8.14 6.79
CA GLY A 25 11.47 -8.83 5.53
C GLY A 25 10.22 -9.17 4.73
N PHE A 26 10.38 -10.11 3.79
CA PHE A 26 9.33 -10.54 2.87
C PHE A 26 8.00 -10.97 3.54
N PRO A 27 7.98 -11.77 4.64
CA PRO A 27 6.71 -12.21 5.22
C PRO A 27 5.85 -11.03 5.70
N TRP A 28 6.45 -9.99 6.28
CA TRP A 28 5.72 -8.79 6.71
C TRP A 28 5.12 -8.01 5.55
N VAL A 29 5.89 -7.81 4.48
CA VAL A 29 5.39 -7.13 3.28
C VAL A 29 4.25 -7.94 2.64
N SER A 30 4.39 -9.27 2.59
CA SER A 30 3.34 -10.14 2.07
C SER A 30 2.08 -10.11 2.93
N ALA A 31 2.20 -10.06 4.27
CA ALA A 31 1.06 -9.99 5.17
C ALA A 31 0.27 -8.69 4.99
N ILE A 32 0.97 -7.54 4.88
CA ILE A 32 0.35 -6.24 4.60
C ILE A 32 -0.36 -6.26 3.24
N LEU A 33 0.29 -6.82 2.21
CA LEU A 33 -0.28 -6.88 0.87
C LEU A 33 -1.51 -7.80 0.80
N MET A 34 -1.50 -8.92 1.52
CA MET A 34 -2.65 -9.82 1.59
C MET A 34 -3.81 -9.21 2.36
N SER A 35 -3.54 -8.54 3.49
CA SER A 35 -4.59 -7.87 4.28
C SER A 35 -5.19 -6.70 3.51
N SER A 36 -4.38 -5.93 2.78
CA SER A 36 -4.87 -4.83 1.93
C SER A 36 -5.64 -5.33 0.71
N LEU A 37 -5.25 -6.46 0.12
CA LEU A 37 -6.05 -7.09 -0.95
C LEU A 37 -7.42 -7.54 -0.44
N PHE A 38 -7.48 -8.15 0.74
CA PHE A 38 -8.75 -8.59 1.31
C PHE A 38 -9.68 -7.42 1.66
N GLU A 39 -9.12 -6.31 2.18
CA GLU A 39 -9.83 -5.04 2.31
C GLU A 39 -10.44 -4.60 0.97
N ARG A 40 -9.65 -4.62 -0.12
CA ARG A 40 -10.14 -4.21 -1.45
C ARG A 40 -11.24 -5.12 -1.98
N LEU A 41 -11.09 -6.43 -1.85
CA LEU A 41 -12.11 -7.39 -2.29
C LEU A 41 -13.43 -7.21 -1.53
N SER A 42 -13.35 -6.96 -0.21
CA SER A 42 -14.53 -6.71 0.62
C SER A 42 -15.26 -5.42 0.24
N LEU A 43 -14.51 -4.36 -0.12
CA LEU A 43 -15.08 -3.11 -0.63
C LEU A 43 -15.77 -3.31 -1.99
N ILE A 44 -15.12 -4.01 -2.92
CA ILE A 44 -15.73 -4.34 -4.23
C ILE A 44 -17.02 -5.13 -4.04
N PHE A 45 -17.03 -6.11 -3.13
CA PHE A 45 -18.22 -6.87 -2.80
C PHE A 45 -19.32 -5.99 -2.20
N LEU A 46 -18.98 -5.04 -1.32
CA LEU A 46 -19.93 -4.09 -0.76
C LEU A 46 -20.56 -3.22 -1.85
N ASP A 47 -19.77 -2.70 -2.78
CA ASP A 47 -20.26 -1.88 -3.90
C ASP A 47 -21.18 -2.69 -4.81
N TRP A 48 -20.78 -3.93 -5.13
CA TRP A 48 -21.61 -4.86 -5.90
C TRP A 48 -22.93 -5.20 -5.18
N TRP A 49 -22.87 -5.44 -3.86
CA TRP A 49 -24.05 -5.72 -3.05
C TRP A 49 -25.02 -4.53 -3.02
N LEU A 50 -24.50 -3.31 -2.89
CA LEU A 50 -25.30 -2.08 -2.94
C LEU A 50 -25.98 -1.89 -4.29
N ALA A 51 -25.27 -2.15 -5.40
CA ALA A 51 -25.85 -2.10 -6.74
C ALA A 51 -27.00 -3.11 -6.88
N ARG A 52 -26.78 -4.34 -6.40
CA ARG A 52 -27.78 -5.41 -6.41
C ARG A 52 -29.00 -5.11 -5.54
N TRP A 53 -28.79 -4.46 -4.39
CA TRP A 53 -29.88 -4.03 -3.50
C TRP A 53 -30.68 -2.87 -4.12
N ALA A 54 -30.03 -1.95 -4.82
CA ALA A 54 -30.69 -0.84 -5.50
C ALA A 54 -31.65 -1.30 -6.61
N GLU A 55 -31.35 -2.40 -7.30
CA GLU A 55 -32.17 -2.93 -8.40
C GLU A 55 -33.35 -3.78 -7.92
N GLU A 56 -33.16 -4.63 -6.91
CA GLU A 56 -34.14 -5.67 -6.52
C GLU A 56 -34.67 -5.53 -5.10
N GLY A 57 -34.31 -4.46 -4.37
CA GLY A 57 -34.73 -4.28 -2.99
C GLY A 57 -36.26 -4.18 -2.84
N SER A 58 -36.87 -5.22 -2.29
CA SER A 58 -38.28 -5.24 -1.87
C SER A 58 -38.42 -4.78 -0.41
N GLU A 59 -39.62 -4.33 -0.01
CA GLU A 59 -39.88 -3.96 1.39
C GLU A 59 -39.88 -5.18 2.33
N ASP A 60 -40.30 -6.35 1.85
CA ASP A 60 -40.42 -7.58 2.64
C ASP A 60 -39.05 -8.13 3.07
N ASP A 61 -38.01 -8.00 2.23
CA ASP A 61 -36.67 -8.54 2.52
C ASP A 61 -35.67 -7.49 3.04
N ARG A 62 -36.15 -6.27 3.33
CA ARG A 62 -35.31 -5.13 3.73
C ARG A 62 -34.37 -5.48 4.88
N ALA A 63 -34.83 -6.24 5.88
CA ALA A 63 -34.02 -6.65 7.03
C ALA A 63 -32.82 -7.52 6.62
N MET A 64 -32.98 -8.42 5.64
CA MET A 64 -31.91 -9.27 5.13
C MET A 64 -30.84 -8.45 4.40
N TYR A 65 -31.25 -7.52 3.54
CA TYR A 65 -30.33 -6.64 2.80
C TYR A 65 -29.49 -5.78 3.74
N PHE A 66 -30.10 -5.21 4.78
CA PHE A 66 -29.39 -4.46 5.81
C PHE A 66 -28.43 -5.34 6.63
N ALA A 67 -28.83 -6.57 6.97
CA ALA A 67 -27.98 -7.49 7.72
C ALA A 67 -26.70 -7.84 6.94
N VAL A 68 -26.81 -8.15 5.64
CA VAL A 68 -25.64 -8.44 4.79
C VAL A 68 -24.77 -7.21 4.60
N TYR A 69 -25.38 -6.03 4.40
CA TYR A 69 -24.65 -4.77 4.32
C TYR A 69 -23.83 -4.52 5.60
N PHE A 70 -24.47 -4.59 6.77
CA PHE A 70 -23.82 -4.33 8.05
C PHE A 70 -22.71 -5.35 8.34
N ALA A 71 -22.96 -6.64 8.07
CA ALA A 71 -21.95 -7.69 8.21
C ALA A 71 -20.72 -7.42 7.33
N THR A 72 -20.95 -7.02 6.08
CA THR A 72 -19.86 -6.69 5.13
C THR A 72 -19.07 -5.47 5.58
N VAL A 73 -19.74 -4.40 6.04
CA VAL A 73 -19.08 -3.21 6.56
C VAL A 73 -18.21 -3.56 7.78
N LEU A 74 -18.69 -4.42 8.67
CA LEU A 74 -17.91 -4.86 9.83
C LEU A 74 -16.65 -5.61 9.40
N VAL A 75 -16.74 -6.48 8.40
CA VAL A 75 -15.59 -7.16 7.80
C VAL A 75 -14.60 -6.15 7.22
N VAL A 76 -15.07 -5.19 6.42
CA VAL A 76 -14.22 -4.12 5.86
C VAL A 76 -13.47 -3.38 6.97
N VAL A 77 -14.17 -2.93 8.02
CA VAL A 77 -13.57 -2.20 9.14
C VAL A 77 -12.48 -3.04 9.82
N VAL A 78 -12.73 -4.33 10.06
CA VAL A 78 -11.74 -5.24 10.67
C VAL A 78 -10.47 -5.32 9.80
N PHE A 79 -10.60 -5.54 8.50
CA PHE A 79 -9.44 -5.66 7.61
C PHE A 79 -8.70 -4.34 7.38
N VAL A 80 -9.42 -3.21 7.33
CA VAL A 80 -8.80 -1.88 7.35
C VAL A 80 -7.97 -1.73 8.63
N SER A 81 -8.55 -1.97 9.80
CA SER A 81 -7.86 -1.86 11.09
C SER A 81 -6.63 -2.75 11.16
N ILE A 82 -6.73 -4.02 10.75
CA ILE A 82 -5.59 -4.94 10.70
C ILE A 82 -4.47 -4.38 9.81
N THR A 83 -4.80 -3.93 8.60
CA THR A 83 -3.81 -3.37 7.66
C THR A 83 -3.12 -2.13 8.25
N ARG A 84 -3.86 -1.24 8.93
CA ARG A 84 -3.28 -0.06 9.59
C ARG A 84 -2.39 -0.43 10.77
N ILE A 85 -2.81 -1.39 11.60
CA ILE A 85 -2.03 -1.85 12.76
C ILE A 85 -0.73 -2.53 12.29
N LEU A 86 -0.80 -3.44 11.32
CA LEU A 86 0.37 -4.10 10.75
C LEU A 86 1.36 -3.08 10.19
N PHE A 87 0.87 -2.07 9.47
CA PHE A 87 1.72 -1.02 8.94
C PHE A 87 2.37 -0.18 10.05
N SER A 88 1.60 0.23 11.06
CA SER A 88 2.13 0.98 12.21
C SER A 88 3.23 0.22 12.95
N ILE A 89 3.00 -1.08 13.21
CA ILE A 89 4.00 -1.96 13.83
C ILE A 89 5.25 -2.05 12.96
N ALA A 90 5.10 -2.24 11.65
CA ALA A 90 6.22 -2.34 10.71
C ALA A 90 7.07 -1.06 10.68
N THR A 91 6.44 0.11 10.63
CA THR A 91 7.13 1.42 10.65
C THR A 91 7.91 1.62 11.93
N VAL A 92 7.30 1.37 13.10
CA VAL A 92 7.98 1.53 14.39
C VAL A 92 9.18 0.57 14.52
N HIS A 93 9.02 -0.68 14.09
CA HIS A 93 10.11 -1.65 14.09
C HIS A 93 11.25 -1.27 13.15
N ALA A 94 10.93 -0.78 11.95
CA ALA A 94 11.92 -0.34 10.98
C ALA A 94 12.69 0.89 11.48
N GLY A 95 11.98 1.90 11.97
CA GLY A 95 12.58 3.12 12.54
C GLY A 95 13.53 2.79 13.69
N ARG A 96 13.09 1.95 14.64
CA ARG A 96 13.92 1.50 15.76
C ARG A 96 15.21 0.79 15.31
N ARG A 97 15.10 -0.17 14.38
CA ARG A 97 16.27 -0.93 13.89
C ARG A 97 17.24 -0.05 13.11
N LEU A 98 16.74 0.88 12.31
CA LEU A 98 17.57 1.81 11.56
C LEU A 98 18.31 2.76 12.50
N PHE A 99 17.61 3.29 13.51
CA PHE A 99 18.21 4.13 14.54
C PHE A 99 19.28 3.40 15.34
N GLU A 100 19.00 2.19 15.85
CA GLU A 100 19.97 1.37 16.59
C GLU A 100 21.22 1.07 15.76
N ARG A 101 21.06 0.72 14.47
CA ARG A 101 22.20 0.47 13.56
C ARG A 101 23.04 1.72 13.33
N MET A 102 22.40 2.88 13.22
CA MET A 102 23.10 4.14 13.04
C MET A 102 23.85 4.55 14.32
N ALA A 103 23.21 4.43 15.48
CA ALA A 103 23.81 4.67 16.78
C ALA A 103 25.05 3.81 17.01
N LEU A 104 24.94 2.50 16.77
CA LEU A 104 26.07 1.56 16.93
C LEU A 104 27.24 1.88 16.00
N LYS A 105 26.98 2.34 14.77
CA LYS A 105 28.04 2.74 13.84
C LYS A 105 28.77 3.99 14.30
N VAL A 106 28.03 4.97 14.83
CA VAL A 106 28.61 6.21 15.33
C VAL A 106 29.43 5.95 16.60
N LEU A 107 28.91 5.15 17.52
CA LEU A 107 29.65 4.77 18.74
C LEU A 107 30.94 3.99 18.46
N ARG A 108 31.02 3.27 17.32
CA ARG A 108 32.22 2.55 16.89
C ARG A 108 33.15 3.39 16.00
N ALA A 109 32.85 4.67 15.78
CA ALA A 109 33.71 5.54 14.99
C ALA A 109 35.04 5.80 15.74
N PRO A 110 36.18 5.86 15.03
CA PRO A 110 37.49 6.10 15.63
C PRO A 110 37.59 7.51 16.26
N MET A 111 38.45 7.70 17.27
CA MET A 111 38.59 8.98 18.00
C MET A 111 38.84 10.19 17.09
N TRP A 112 39.67 10.06 16.04
CA TRP A 112 39.94 11.16 15.10
C TRP A 112 38.67 11.67 14.38
N TRP A 113 37.64 10.82 14.23
CA TRP A 113 36.37 11.22 13.65
C TRP A 113 35.58 12.13 14.60
N TRP A 114 35.65 11.87 15.91
CA TRP A 114 35.02 12.69 16.95
C TRP A 114 35.68 14.06 17.09
N ASP A 115 37.00 14.15 16.89
CA ASP A 115 37.74 15.43 16.95
C ASP A 115 37.45 16.33 15.73
N THR A 116 37.12 15.73 14.58
CA THR A 116 36.90 16.45 13.31
C THR A 116 35.43 16.76 13.03
N THR A 117 34.49 16.04 13.65
CA THR A 117 33.05 16.25 13.44
C THR A 117 32.41 17.00 14.61
N PRO A 118 31.81 18.19 14.37
CA PRO A 118 31.16 18.93 15.45
C PRO A 118 29.93 18.15 15.95
N LEU A 119 29.84 18.02 17.28
CA LEU A 119 28.78 17.29 17.97
C LEU A 119 27.36 17.72 17.54
N GLY A 120 27.16 19.03 17.29
CA GLY A 120 25.88 19.55 16.79
C GLY A 120 25.48 19.03 15.41
N ARG A 121 26.44 18.73 14.52
CA ARG A 121 26.16 18.14 13.20
C ARG A 121 25.74 16.68 13.33
N VAL A 122 26.35 15.95 14.26
CA VAL A 122 25.97 14.56 14.56
C VAL A 122 24.54 14.56 15.10
N LEU A 123 24.21 15.43 16.06
CA LEU A 123 22.87 15.52 16.62
C LEU A 123 21.81 15.88 15.58
N ASN A 124 22.06 16.88 14.71
CA ASN A 124 21.15 17.22 13.62
C ASN A 124 20.91 16.05 12.67
N ARG A 125 21.94 15.25 12.39
CA ARG A 125 21.82 14.06 11.54
C ARG A 125 21.06 12.91 12.22
N PHE A 126 21.19 12.77 13.54
CA PHE A 126 20.42 11.78 14.31
C PHE A 126 18.94 12.12 14.39
N SER A 127 18.61 13.39 14.65
CA SER A 127 17.22 13.81 14.82
C SER A 127 16.57 14.14 13.48
N PHE A 128 16.99 15.23 12.85
CA PHE A 128 16.29 15.81 11.70
C PHE A 128 16.36 14.93 10.45
N ASP A 129 17.56 14.44 10.09
CA ASP A 129 17.70 13.65 8.86
C ASP A 129 16.99 12.29 8.97
N THR A 130 16.97 11.69 10.16
CA THR A 130 16.30 10.40 10.39
C THR A 130 14.80 10.55 10.37
N GLU A 131 14.26 11.57 11.04
CA GLU A 131 12.84 11.88 11.04
C GLU A 131 12.34 12.22 9.63
N ASN A 132 13.06 13.08 8.91
CA ASN A 132 12.72 13.44 7.53
C ASN A 132 12.75 12.23 6.59
N THR A 133 13.74 11.34 6.75
CA THR A 133 13.84 10.13 5.94
C THR A 133 12.70 9.15 6.23
N ASP A 134 12.38 8.90 7.51
CA ASP A 134 11.32 7.96 7.90
C ASP A 134 9.93 8.47 7.49
N THR A 135 9.64 9.74 7.73
CA THR A 135 8.38 10.37 7.30
C THR A 135 8.21 10.34 5.78
N THR A 136 9.27 10.65 5.02
CA THR A 136 9.25 10.59 3.56
C THR A 136 9.04 9.16 3.05
N LEU A 137 9.73 8.17 3.62
CA LEU A 137 9.54 6.76 3.25
C LEU A 137 8.12 6.28 3.54
N VAL A 138 7.59 6.57 4.73
CA VAL A 138 6.24 6.16 5.14
C VAL A 138 5.17 6.81 4.26
N THR A 139 5.26 8.12 4.03
CA THR A 139 4.30 8.88 3.22
C THR A 139 4.27 8.47 1.75
N LYS A 140 5.36 7.90 1.21
CA LYS A 140 5.42 7.41 -0.17
C LYS A 140 5.09 5.92 -0.28
N LEU A 141 5.68 5.09 0.60
CA LEU A 141 5.52 3.63 0.53
C LEU A 141 4.11 3.17 0.88
N PHE A 142 3.50 3.81 1.89
CA PHE A 142 2.19 3.37 2.34
C PHE A 142 1.09 3.57 1.29
N PRO A 143 0.91 4.76 0.69
CA PRO A 143 -0.04 4.93 -0.39
C PRO A 143 0.31 4.07 -1.60
N ALA A 144 1.61 3.89 -1.92
CA ALA A 144 2.03 3.05 -3.04
C ALA A 144 1.56 1.59 -2.90
N LEU A 145 1.70 0.98 -1.71
CA LEU A 145 1.21 -0.38 -1.44
C LEU A 145 -0.32 -0.49 -1.52
N LEU A 146 -1.03 0.51 -0.99
CA LEU A 146 -2.49 0.56 -1.06
C LEU A 146 -3.00 0.76 -2.50
N SER A 147 -2.33 1.60 -3.29
CA SER A 147 -2.62 1.83 -4.70
C SER A 147 -2.32 0.59 -5.54
N LEU A 148 -1.24 -0.13 -5.25
CA LEU A 148 -0.96 -1.41 -5.92
C LEU A 148 -2.09 -2.41 -5.68
N SER A 149 -2.56 -2.52 -4.42
CA SER A 149 -3.69 -3.39 -4.07
C SER A 149 -4.97 -2.99 -4.80
N TRP A 150 -5.21 -1.68 -4.96
CA TRP A 150 -6.33 -1.15 -5.73
C TRP A 150 -6.24 -1.53 -7.21
N CYS A 151 -5.07 -1.34 -7.83
CA CYS A 151 -4.85 -1.71 -9.22
C CYS A 151 -5.06 -3.21 -9.44
N LEU A 152 -4.55 -4.05 -8.54
CA LEU A 152 -4.74 -5.51 -8.61
C LEU A 152 -6.23 -5.89 -8.47
N GLY A 153 -6.95 -5.28 -7.54
CA GLY A 153 -8.39 -5.47 -7.38
C GLY A 153 -9.18 -5.06 -8.64
N ALA A 154 -8.88 -3.87 -9.17
CA ALA A 154 -9.53 -3.34 -10.38
C ALA A 154 -9.28 -4.23 -11.60
N VAL A 155 -8.03 -4.66 -11.82
CA VAL A 155 -7.69 -5.60 -12.90
C VAL A 155 -8.41 -6.93 -12.71
N GLY A 156 -8.51 -7.43 -11.48
CA GLY A 156 -9.27 -8.65 -11.18
C GLY A 156 -10.75 -8.54 -11.54
N VAL A 157 -11.40 -7.43 -11.18
CA VAL A 157 -12.80 -7.17 -11.53
C VAL A 157 -12.99 -7.04 -13.04
N MET A 158 -12.14 -6.25 -13.70
CA MET A 158 -12.19 -6.06 -15.16
C MET A 158 -11.97 -7.39 -15.89
N ALA A 159 -11.02 -8.21 -15.45
CA ALA A 159 -10.81 -9.53 -16.03
C ALA A 159 -12.05 -10.42 -15.82
N GLY A 160 -12.68 -10.40 -14.64
CA GLY A 160 -13.88 -11.19 -14.38
C GLY A 160 -15.10 -10.77 -15.20
N THR A 161 -15.36 -9.47 -15.32
CA THR A 161 -16.56 -8.95 -15.99
C THR A 161 -16.39 -8.77 -17.48
N LEU A 162 -15.22 -8.32 -17.97
CA LEU A 162 -14.98 -8.02 -19.38
C LEU A 162 -14.47 -9.21 -20.18
N TRP A 163 -13.92 -10.25 -19.56
CA TRP A 163 -13.46 -11.44 -20.27
C TRP A 163 -14.56 -12.06 -21.16
N PRO A 164 -15.81 -12.26 -20.69
CA PRO A 164 -16.90 -12.73 -21.54
C PRO A 164 -17.22 -11.77 -22.70
N TYR A 165 -17.23 -10.44 -22.45
CA TYR A 165 -17.53 -9.44 -23.48
C TYR A 165 -16.41 -9.32 -24.53
N SER A 166 -15.15 -9.52 -24.16
CA SER A 166 -14.02 -9.52 -25.10
C SER A 166 -14.12 -10.65 -26.14
N MET A 167 -14.61 -11.83 -25.75
CA MET A 167 -14.88 -12.93 -26.69
C MET A 167 -16.02 -12.60 -27.65
N LEU A 168 -17.01 -11.82 -27.22
CA LEU A 168 -18.12 -11.35 -28.05
C LEU A 168 -17.70 -10.23 -29.03
N MET A 169 -16.66 -9.45 -28.73
CA MET A 169 -16.18 -8.39 -29.63
C MET A 169 -15.22 -8.87 -30.72
N ILE A 170 -14.50 -9.98 -30.54
CA ILE A 170 -13.61 -10.57 -31.56
C ILE A 170 -14.30 -10.89 -32.90
N PRO A 171 -15.56 -11.40 -32.96
CA PRO A 171 -16.22 -11.65 -34.24
C PRO A 171 -16.62 -10.37 -35.02
N ALA A 172 -16.75 -9.20 -34.39
CA ALA A 172 -17.25 -8.01 -35.06
C ALA A 172 -16.27 -7.41 -36.11
N PRO A 173 -14.96 -7.28 -35.83
CA PRO A 173 -13.97 -6.90 -36.85
C PRO A 173 -13.82 -7.93 -37.98
N ALA A 174 -13.94 -9.22 -37.66
CA ALA A 174 -13.83 -10.30 -38.64
C ALA A 174 -15.04 -10.32 -39.60
N ALA A 175 -16.25 -10.13 -39.06
CA ALA A 175 -17.47 -10.01 -39.87
C ALA A 175 -17.45 -8.77 -40.79
N TRP A 176 -16.88 -7.65 -40.31
CA TRP A 176 -16.69 -6.44 -41.14
C TRP A 176 -15.74 -6.68 -42.32
N GLN A 177 -14.64 -7.42 -42.10
CA GLN A 177 -13.69 -7.76 -43.17
C GLN A 177 -14.29 -8.69 -44.25
N VAL A 178 -15.19 -9.59 -43.86
CA VAL A 178 -15.90 -10.50 -44.79
C VAL A 178 -17.03 -9.80 -45.56
N MET A 179 -17.70 -8.80 -44.98
CA MET A 179 -18.71 -8.01 -45.70
C MET A 179 -18.10 -6.97 -46.66
N ALA A 180 -16.83 -6.60 -46.46
CA ALA A 180 -16.12 -5.64 -47.30
C ALA A 180 -15.37 -6.26 -48.49
N SER A 181 -15.40 -7.60 -48.64
CA SER A 181 -14.82 -8.37 -49.75
C SER A 181 -15.89 -8.90 -50.69
#